data_AF-A0A941F5M6-F1
#
_entry.id   AF-A0A941F5M6-F1
#
_cell.length_a   1.000
_cell.length_b   1.000
_cell.length_c   1.000
_cell.angle_alpha   90.00
_cell.angle_beta   90.00
_cell.angle_gamma   90.00
#
_symmetry.space_group_name_H-M   'P 1'
#
loop_
_entity.id
_entity.type
_entity.pdbx_description
1 polymer ?
#
loop_
_entity_poly.entity_id
_entity_poly.type
_entity_poly.pdbx_seq_one_letter_code
_entity_poly.pdbx_strand_id
1 'polypeptide(L)'
;MDKFPFSLTDKQIEEGINAAKQEALHLKANKDILKLLFNCIDLTSLNTEDSSDDIRDFVEKVNELPQHFDFVPQVAAMCVYPVFAPVLKSGLKDANIGRAVVSAGFPSSQTFLDVKKMETQRAIDFGANEIDIVMSVGEFMEGNYEFVGEEINAIKGVMGDAHLKVILESGTLPKAEDVWTASVISMEYGADFIKTSTGKQQPAATFEAAYTMLTAIKAYFEKTGKKIGFKPAGGISTADDALVYYCLVKQICGTDWLNNHLFRLGASRLANHLISDIAELENGFRKEIKYF
;
A
#
# COMPACT_ATOMS: atom_id res chain seq x y z
N MET A 1 8.09 22.25 8.77
CA MET A 1 8.23 21.04 9.61
C MET A 1 7.76 21.26 11.05
N ASP A 2 7.86 22.46 11.59
CA ASP A 2 7.50 22.81 12.98
C ASP A 2 6.08 22.42 13.43
N LYS A 3 5.15 22.21 12.47
CA LYS A 3 3.80 21.75 12.78
C LYS A 3 3.78 20.29 13.28
N PHE A 4 4.71 19.45 12.88
CA PHE A 4 4.74 18.02 13.20
C PHE A 4 6.16 17.61 13.58
N PRO A 5 6.63 17.97 14.79
CA PRO A 5 7.98 17.66 15.23
C PRO A 5 8.17 16.14 15.38
N PHE A 6 9.31 15.64 14.91
CA PHE A 6 9.71 14.26 15.16
C PHE A 6 10.09 14.07 16.63
N SER A 7 9.59 13.01 17.27
CA SER A 7 9.83 12.76 18.70
C SER A 7 10.06 11.28 19.04
N LEU A 8 10.22 10.42 18.04
CA LEU A 8 10.43 8.99 18.27
C LEU A 8 11.89 8.69 18.63
N THR A 9 12.07 7.77 19.56
CA THR A 9 13.36 7.16 19.88
C THR A 9 13.42 5.74 19.34
N ASP A 10 14.63 5.25 19.04
CA ASP A 10 14.83 3.87 18.58
C ASP A 10 14.24 2.85 19.55
N LYS A 11 14.36 3.12 20.87
CA LYS A 11 13.78 2.28 21.92
C LYS A 11 12.26 2.17 21.82
N GLN A 12 11.56 3.29 21.58
CA GLN A 12 10.10 3.26 21.43
C GLN A 12 9.67 2.48 20.18
N ILE A 13 10.42 2.64 19.08
CA ILE A 13 10.18 1.92 17.84
C ILE A 13 10.36 0.40 18.09
N GLU A 14 11.47 0.01 18.70
CA GLU A 14 11.78 -1.40 19.01
C GLU A 14 10.75 -2.03 19.95
N GLU A 15 10.41 -1.35 21.05
CA GLU A 15 9.42 -1.83 22.02
C GLU A 15 8.03 -2.02 21.36
N GLY A 16 7.61 -1.07 20.53
CA GLY A 16 6.35 -1.15 19.79
C GLY A 16 6.31 -2.29 18.78
N ILE A 17 7.39 -2.47 18.00
CA ILE A 17 7.51 -3.59 17.06
C ILE A 17 7.49 -4.94 17.78
N ASN A 18 8.20 -5.05 18.90
CA ASN A 18 8.24 -6.27 19.70
C ASN A 18 6.86 -6.59 20.27
N ALA A 19 6.12 -5.59 20.77
CA ALA A 19 4.75 -5.76 21.23
C ALA A 19 3.82 -6.25 20.10
N ALA A 20 3.92 -5.65 18.90
CA ALA A 20 3.15 -6.07 17.73
C ALA A 20 3.47 -7.51 17.30
N LYS A 21 4.75 -7.90 17.29
CA LYS A 21 5.19 -9.28 16.99
C LYS A 21 4.63 -10.28 17.99
N GLN A 22 4.68 -9.98 19.29
CA GLN A 22 4.14 -10.86 20.32
C GLN A 22 2.62 -11.04 20.17
N GLU A 23 1.87 -9.96 19.92
CA GLU A 23 0.43 -10.06 19.67
C GLU A 23 0.13 -10.90 18.41
N ALA A 24 0.88 -10.68 17.32
CA ALA A 24 0.67 -11.36 16.04
C ALA A 24 0.77 -12.89 16.14
N LEU A 25 1.62 -13.43 17.01
CA LEU A 25 1.78 -14.88 17.22
C LEU A 25 0.48 -15.60 17.59
N HIS A 26 -0.45 -14.88 18.24
CA HIS A 26 -1.70 -15.45 18.71
C HIS A 26 -2.87 -15.24 17.75
N LEU A 27 -2.68 -14.43 16.69
CA LEU A 27 -3.75 -14.04 15.77
C LEU A 27 -3.85 -14.93 14.53
N LYS A 28 -2.86 -15.78 14.26
CA LYS A 28 -2.87 -16.67 13.08
C LYS A 28 -4.05 -17.63 13.06
N ALA A 29 -4.55 -18.03 14.23
CA ALA A 29 -5.74 -18.87 14.36
C ALA A 29 -7.06 -18.11 14.18
N ASN A 30 -7.02 -16.77 14.04
CA ASN A 30 -8.21 -15.95 13.85
C ASN A 30 -8.52 -15.76 12.36
N LYS A 31 -9.40 -16.62 11.86
CA LYS A 31 -9.90 -16.62 10.49
C LYS A 31 -10.46 -15.26 10.04
N ASP A 32 -11.17 -14.53 10.89
CA ASP A 32 -11.79 -13.26 10.50
C ASP A 32 -10.72 -12.17 10.28
N ILE A 33 -9.65 -12.18 11.07
CA ILE A 33 -8.49 -11.30 10.84
C ILE A 33 -7.79 -11.68 9.53
N LEU A 34 -7.60 -12.98 9.25
CA LEU A 34 -6.99 -13.39 7.97
C LEU A 34 -7.85 -12.98 6.76
N LYS A 35 -9.19 -13.09 6.87
CA LYS A 35 -10.12 -12.61 5.83
C LYS A 35 -10.05 -11.10 5.66
N LEU A 36 -9.97 -10.34 6.76
CA LEU A 36 -9.76 -8.89 6.70
C LEU A 36 -8.42 -8.55 6.01
N LEU A 37 -7.33 -9.23 6.39
CA LEU A 37 -6.03 -9.05 5.74
C LEU A 37 -6.11 -9.31 4.24
N PHE A 38 -6.82 -10.37 3.82
CA PHE A 38 -7.07 -10.66 2.42
C PHE A 38 -7.84 -9.52 1.73
N ASN A 39 -8.88 -9.00 2.39
CA ASN A 39 -9.66 -7.87 1.89
C ASN A 39 -8.88 -6.55 1.84
N CYS A 40 -7.76 -6.44 2.55
CA CYS A 40 -6.85 -5.30 2.46
C CYS A 40 -5.79 -5.44 1.35
N ILE A 41 -5.74 -6.54 0.59
CA ILE A 41 -4.69 -6.72 -0.43
C ILE A 41 -4.91 -5.79 -1.63
N ASP A 42 -3.84 -5.08 -2.01
CA ASP A 42 -3.68 -4.53 -3.36
C ASP A 42 -2.92 -5.57 -4.19
N LEU A 43 -3.65 -6.39 -4.93
CA LEU A 43 -3.11 -7.54 -5.64
C LEU A 43 -2.32 -7.04 -6.85
N THR A 44 -1.00 -7.21 -6.80
CA THR A 44 -0.08 -6.44 -7.65
C THR A 44 0.56 -7.30 -8.74
N SER A 45 0.47 -6.84 -9.99
CA SER A 45 1.29 -7.33 -11.12
C SER A 45 2.02 -6.13 -11.74
N LEU A 46 3.34 -6.12 -11.61
CA LEU A 46 4.20 -5.03 -12.11
C LEU A 46 5.45 -5.62 -12.78
N ASN A 47 5.31 -6.73 -13.50
CA ASN A 47 6.44 -7.37 -14.16
C ASN A 47 6.75 -6.65 -15.48
N THR A 48 8.01 -6.67 -15.90
CA THR A 48 8.43 -5.96 -17.12
C THR A 48 7.82 -6.60 -18.37
N GLU A 49 7.54 -7.90 -18.28
CA GLU A 49 6.97 -8.76 -19.30
C GLU A 49 5.43 -8.79 -19.31
N ASP A 50 4.76 -8.14 -18.35
CA ASP A 50 3.29 -8.12 -18.30
C ASP A 50 2.74 -7.62 -19.65
N SER A 51 1.80 -8.36 -20.23
CA SER A 51 1.08 -8.01 -21.45
C SER A 51 -0.40 -7.75 -21.16
N SER A 52 -1.14 -7.25 -22.17
CA SER A 52 -2.60 -7.10 -22.04
C SER A 52 -3.32 -8.42 -21.83
N ASP A 53 -2.76 -9.53 -22.32
CA ASP A 53 -3.33 -10.87 -22.13
C ASP A 53 -3.04 -11.38 -20.72
N ASP A 54 -1.82 -11.21 -20.22
CA ASP A 54 -1.47 -11.57 -18.84
C ASP A 54 -2.34 -10.83 -17.82
N ILE A 55 -2.56 -9.52 -18.02
CA ILE A 55 -3.42 -8.74 -17.12
C ILE A 55 -4.89 -9.12 -17.28
N ARG A 56 -5.34 -9.55 -18.47
CA ARG A 56 -6.72 -10.04 -18.64
C ARG A 56 -6.94 -11.34 -17.89
N ASP A 57 -6.00 -12.28 -17.99
CA ASP A 57 -6.05 -13.54 -17.24
C ASP A 57 -6.02 -13.28 -15.72
N PHE A 58 -5.18 -12.33 -15.30
CA PHE A 58 -5.12 -11.89 -13.91
C PHE A 58 -6.44 -11.28 -13.41
N VAL A 59 -7.13 -10.49 -14.24
CA VAL A 59 -8.47 -9.95 -13.94
C VAL A 59 -9.51 -11.06 -13.87
N GLU A 60 -9.50 -12.04 -14.79
CA GLU A 60 -10.44 -13.16 -14.73
C GLU A 60 -10.24 -14.00 -13.47
N LYS A 61 -8.99 -14.25 -13.03
CA LYS A 61 -8.76 -14.90 -11.72
C LYS A 61 -9.42 -14.14 -10.57
N VAL A 62 -9.36 -12.81 -10.55
CA VAL A 62 -10.03 -12.02 -9.50
C VAL A 62 -11.56 -12.11 -9.61
N ASN A 63 -12.10 -12.08 -10.83
CA ASN A 63 -13.54 -12.25 -11.09
C ASN A 63 -14.04 -13.66 -10.67
N GLU A 64 -13.20 -14.68 -10.85
CA GLU A 64 -13.54 -16.08 -10.57
C GLU A 64 -13.30 -16.50 -9.11
N LEU A 65 -12.59 -15.67 -8.34
CA LEU A 65 -12.23 -15.95 -6.96
C LEU A 65 -13.42 -16.45 -6.10
N PRO A 66 -14.63 -15.84 -6.13
CA PRO A 66 -15.75 -16.31 -5.31
C PRO A 66 -16.28 -17.68 -5.73
N GLN A 67 -16.03 -18.14 -6.97
CA GLN A 67 -16.46 -19.46 -7.42
C GLN A 67 -15.49 -20.57 -6.99
N HIS A 68 -14.20 -20.23 -6.81
CA HIS A 68 -13.18 -21.17 -6.37
C HIS A 68 -12.97 -21.16 -4.85
N PHE A 69 -13.17 -20.02 -4.21
CA PHE A 69 -12.89 -19.78 -2.80
C PHE A 69 -13.99 -18.89 -2.19
N ASP A 70 -15.23 -19.39 -2.14
CA ASP A 70 -16.40 -18.70 -1.59
C ASP A 70 -16.24 -18.25 -0.12
N PHE A 71 -15.27 -18.84 0.58
CA PHE A 71 -14.91 -18.50 1.94
C PHE A 71 -13.96 -17.30 2.08
N VAL A 72 -13.30 -16.81 1.02
CA VAL A 72 -12.48 -15.57 1.11
C VAL A 72 -13.23 -14.37 0.52
N PRO A 73 -13.04 -13.16 1.08
CA PRO A 73 -13.59 -11.96 0.48
C PRO A 73 -12.85 -11.59 -0.80
N GLN A 74 -13.33 -10.57 -1.52
CA GLN A 74 -12.56 -9.94 -2.59
C GLN A 74 -11.36 -9.15 -2.05
N VAL A 75 -10.35 -8.94 -2.91
CA VAL A 75 -9.21 -8.05 -2.62
C VAL A 75 -9.64 -6.58 -2.64
N ALA A 76 -8.85 -5.69 -2.03
CA ALA A 76 -9.16 -4.25 -2.00
C ALA A 76 -9.04 -3.61 -3.38
N ALA A 77 -7.97 -3.95 -4.08
CA ALA A 77 -7.65 -3.39 -5.39
C ALA A 77 -6.76 -4.35 -6.19
N MET A 78 -6.70 -4.13 -7.50
CA MET A 78 -5.62 -4.62 -8.35
C MET A 78 -4.67 -3.47 -8.67
N CYS A 79 -3.36 -3.73 -8.67
CA CYS A 79 -2.33 -2.74 -8.95
C CYS A 79 -1.47 -3.17 -10.14
N VAL A 80 -1.50 -2.38 -11.23
CA VAL A 80 -0.80 -2.69 -12.50
C VAL A 80 -0.07 -1.46 -13.07
N TYR A 81 0.67 -1.64 -14.17
CA TYR A 81 1.23 -0.50 -14.91
C TYR A 81 0.12 0.34 -15.59
N PRO A 82 0.33 1.65 -15.80
CA PRO A 82 -0.73 2.57 -16.18
C PRO A 82 -1.32 2.27 -17.57
N VAL A 83 -0.54 1.67 -18.46
CA VAL A 83 -0.99 1.23 -19.78
C VAL A 83 -2.10 0.16 -19.72
N PHE A 84 -2.20 -0.58 -18.60
CA PHE A 84 -3.22 -1.62 -18.40
C PHE A 84 -4.47 -1.12 -17.67
N ALA A 85 -4.57 0.17 -17.35
CA ALA A 85 -5.79 0.76 -16.79
C ALA A 85 -7.07 0.44 -17.61
N PRO A 86 -7.05 0.45 -18.97
CA PRO A 86 -8.21 0.05 -19.76
C PRO A 86 -8.62 -1.40 -19.52
N VAL A 87 -7.66 -2.32 -19.35
CA VAL A 87 -7.93 -3.75 -19.11
C VAL A 87 -8.65 -3.93 -17.78
N LEU A 88 -8.18 -3.26 -16.72
CA LEU A 88 -8.88 -3.24 -15.43
C LEU A 88 -10.29 -2.66 -15.57
N LYS A 89 -10.42 -1.52 -16.27
CA LYS A 89 -11.71 -0.82 -16.42
C LYS A 89 -12.74 -1.64 -17.19
N SER A 90 -12.33 -2.39 -18.21
CA SER A 90 -13.23 -3.22 -19.02
C SER A 90 -13.49 -4.61 -18.44
N GLY A 91 -12.53 -5.16 -17.69
CA GLY A 91 -12.55 -6.56 -17.27
C GLY A 91 -13.07 -6.81 -15.85
N LEU A 92 -12.82 -5.91 -14.90
CA LEU A 92 -13.27 -6.11 -13.52
C LEU A 92 -14.79 -6.01 -13.39
N LYS A 93 -15.41 -7.06 -12.86
CA LYS A 93 -16.87 -7.18 -12.69
C LYS A 93 -17.36 -6.55 -11.38
N ASP A 94 -16.53 -6.53 -10.34
CA ASP A 94 -16.85 -5.91 -9.06
C ASP A 94 -16.36 -4.45 -9.03
N ALA A 95 -17.30 -3.51 -8.93
CA ALA A 95 -17.01 -2.09 -8.89
C ALA A 95 -16.34 -1.62 -7.59
N ASN A 96 -16.37 -2.45 -6.53
CA ASN A 96 -15.73 -2.15 -5.25
C ASN A 96 -14.23 -2.43 -5.25
N ILE A 97 -13.72 -3.18 -6.23
CA ILE A 97 -12.29 -3.43 -6.38
C ILE A 97 -11.63 -2.20 -6.99
N GLY A 98 -10.68 -1.62 -6.27
CA GLY A 98 -9.87 -0.51 -6.74
C GLY A 98 -9.09 -0.88 -8.01
N ARG A 99 -9.10 0.04 -8.97
CA ARG A 99 -8.28 -0.02 -10.20
C ARG A 99 -7.07 0.86 -9.98
N ALA A 100 -6.12 0.33 -9.23
CA ALA A 100 -4.89 1.01 -8.91
C ALA A 100 -3.88 0.85 -10.05
N VAL A 101 -3.15 1.94 -10.34
CA VAL A 101 -1.96 1.85 -11.18
C VAL A 101 -0.81 2.60 -10.56
N VAL A 102 0.40 2.17 -10.88
CA VAL A 102 1.59 3.01 -10.67
C VAL A 102 1.68 4.07 -11.77
N SER A 103 2.22 5.24 -11.45
CA SER A 103 2.34 6.36 -12.40
C SER A 103 3.49 7.29 -12.00
N ALA A 104 3.59 8.43 -12.67
CA ALA A 104 4.53 9.51 -12.42
C ALA A 104 6.00 9.08 -12.52
N GLY A 105 6.33 8.26 -13.53
CA GLY A 105 7.70 7.78 -13.77
C GLY A 105 8.13 6.66 -12.82
N PHE A 106 7.19 5.88 -12.29
CA PHE A 106 7.49 4.69 -11.51
C PHE A 106 8.45 3.74 -12.28
N PRO A 107 9.41 3.07 -11.61
CA PRO A 107 9.65 3.10 -10.16
C PRO A 107 10.59 4.21 -9.69
N SER A 108 11.27 4.93 -10.59
CA SER A 108 12.34 5.84 -10.19
C SER A 108 11.84 7.23 -9.81
N SER A 109 10.72 7.68 -10.36
CA SER A 109 10.26 9.09 -10.33
C SER A 109 11.27 10.07 -10.95
N GLN A 110 12.28 9.58 -11.67
CA GLN A 110 13.37 10.40 -12.24
C GLN A 110 13.00 10.84 -13.65
N THR A 111 12.02 11.73 -13.76
CA THR A 111 11.53 12.31 -15.02
C THR A 111 10.93 13.70 -14.77
N PHE A 112 10.51 14.38 -15.84
CA PHE A 112 9.98 15.74 -15.77
C PHE A 112 8.55 15.81 -15.22
N LEU A 113 8.22 16.87 -14.48
CA LEU A 113 6.91 17.07 -13.86
C LEU A 113 5.75 17.02 -14.87
N ASP A 114 5.93 17.60 -16.05
CA ASP A 114 4.93 17.58 -17.12
C ASP A 114 4.65 16.17 -17.64
N VAL A 115 5.69 15.34 -17.77
CA VAL A 115 5.56 13.91 -18.09
C VAL A 115 4.83 13.16 -16.99
N LYS A 116 5.19 13.39 -15.71
CA LYS A 116 4.52 12.76 -14.55
C LYS A 116 3.02 13.07 -14.53
N LYS A 117 2.66 14.33 -14.77
CA LYS A 117 1.26 14.79 -14.84
C LYS A 117 0.54 14.18 -16.04
N MET A 118 1.17 14.15 -17.22
CA MET A 118 0.55 13.59 -18.43
C MET A 118 0.29 12.08 -18.30
N GLU A 119 1.25 11.31 -17.77
CA GLU A 119 1.07 9.88 -17.51
C GLU A 119 -0.08 9.63 -16.52
N THR A 120 -0.11 10.41 -15.43
CA THR A 120 -1.15 10.29 -14.40
C THR A 120 -2.53 10.65 -14.93
N GLN A 121 -2.66 11.77 -15.65
CA GLN A 121 -3.93 12.15 -16.28
C GLN A 121 -4.41 11.06 -17.25
N ARG A 122 -3.50 10.51 -18.06
CA ARG A 122 -3.84 9.46 -19.02
C ARG A 122 -4.30 8.17 -18.35
N ALA A 123 -3.70 7.79 -17.22
CA ALA A 123 -4.17 6.66 -16.43
C ALA A 123 -5.60 6.86 -15.92
N ILE A 124 -5.93 8.08 -15.45
CA ILE A 124 -7.29 8.45 -15.03
C ILE A 124 -8.27 8.39 -16.20
N ASP A 125 -7.91 8.97 -17.34
CA ASP A 125 -8.73 8.95 -18.56
C ASP A 125 -9.02 7.51 -19.02
N PHE A 126 -8.08 6.60 -18.77
CA PHE A 126 -8.19 5.16 -19.04
C PHE A 126 -8.92 4.36 -17.95
N GLY A 127 -9.39 5.03 -16.91
CA GLY A 127 -10.32 4.48 -15.93
C GLY A 127 -9.68 4.03 -14.62
N ALA A 128 -8.41 4.31 -14.36
CA ALA A 128 -7.84 4.15 -13.02
C ALA A 128 -8.58 5.05 -12.01
N ASN A 129 -8.79 4.55 -10.78
CA ASN A 129 -9.39 5.33 -9.69
C ASN A 129 -8.52 5.38 -8.44
N GLU A 130 -7.35 4.73 -8.47
CA GLU A 130 -6.31 4.91 -7.48
C GLU A 130 -4.95 5.03 -8.20
N ILE A 131 -4.10 5.96 -7.76
CA ILE A 131 -2.78 6.18 -8.35
C ILE A 131 -1.72 6.04 -7.26
N ASP A 132 -0.74 5.19 -7.51
CA ASP A 132 0.45 5.04 -6.69
C ASP A 132 1.63 5.79 -7.37
N ILE A 133 2.06 6.92 -6.80
CA ILE A 133 3.24 7.66 -7.29
C ILE A 133 4.43 7.48 -6.34
N VAL A 134 5.65 7.67 -6.84
CA VAL A 134 6.86 7.72 -6.00
C VAL A 134 7.24 9.18 -5.79
N MET A 135 7.42 9.60 -4.54
CA MET A 135 7.93 10.95 -4.27
C MET A 135 9.32 11.14 -4.88
N SER A 136 9.73 12.37 -5.19
CA SER A 136 11.09 12.64 -5.66
C SER A 136 12.12 12.41 -4.55
N VAL A 137 12.58 11.17 -4.39
CA VAL A 137 13.52 10.75 -3.33
C VAL A 137 14.83 11.53 -3.39
N GLY A 138 15.37 11.78 -4.59
CA GLY A 138 16.61 12.56 -4.74
C GLY A 138 16.48 13.98 -4.18
N GLU A 139 15.43 14.68 -4.58
CA GLU A 139 15.09 16.04 -4.09
C GLU A 139 14.86 16.04 -2.57
N PHE A 140 14.20 15.01 -2.05
CA PHE A 140 14.03 14.84 -0.60
C PHE A 140 15.38 14.74 0.11
N MET A 141 16.31 13.92 -0.41
CA MET A 141 17.64 13.71 0.17
C MET A 141 18.53 14.95 0.08
N GLU A 142 18.28 15.84 -0.88
CA GLU A 142 18.93 17.15 -0.98
C GLU A 142 18.32 18.21 -0.05
N GLY A 143 17.22 17.89 0.65
CA GLY A 143 16.52 18.80 1.55
C GLY A 143 15.51 19.71 0.85
N ASN A 144 15.18 19.45 -0.42
CA ASN A 144 14.23 20.22 -1.23
C ASN A 144 12.78 19.81 -0.91
N TYR A 145 12.41 19.85 0.37
CA TYR A 145 11.11 19.36 0.86
C TYR A 145 9.89 20.06 0.26
N GLU A 146 9.99 21.36 -0.01
CA GLU A 146 8.93 22.13 -0.66
C GLU A 146 8.72 21.66 -2.10
N PHE A 147 9.80 21.40 -2.85
CA PHE A 147 9.71 20.83 -4.20
C PHE A 147 8.98 19.49 -4.19
N VAL A 148 9.34 18.59 -3.26
CA VAL A 148 8.70 17.27 -3.13
C VAL A 148 7.19 17.42 -2.89
N GLY A 149 6.81 18.34 -1.98
CA GLY A 149 5.41 18.63 -1.69
C GLY A 149 4.65 19.20 -2.90
N GLU A 150 5.19 20.25 -3.53
CA GLU A 150 4.58 20.90 -4.68
C GLU A 150 4.45 19.96 -5.89
N GLU A 151 5.40 19.05 -6.09
CA GLU A 151 5.29 18.01 -7.11
C GLU A 151 4.12 17.05 -6.82
N ILE A 152 4.01 16.56 -5.57
CA ILE A 152 2.89 15.71 -5.14
C ILE A 152 1.56 16.44 -5.38
N ASN A 153 1.47 17.71 -5.00
CA ASN A 153 0.27 18.51 -5.16
C ASN A 153 -0.08 18.75 -6.64
N ALA A 154 0.92 19.06 -7.46
CA ALA A 154 0.75 19.26 -8.90
C ALA A 154 0.27 17.99 -9.61
N ILE A 155 0.71 16.80 -9.17
CA ILE A 155 0.21 15.51 -9.65
C ILE A 155 -1.20 15.24 -9.14
N LYS A 156 -1.49 15.48 -7.84
CA LYS A 156 -2.85 15.36 -7.29
C LYS A 156 -3.85 16.24 -8.05
N GLY A 157 -3.44 17.43 -8.49
CA GLY A 157 -4.28 18.37 -9.23
C GLY A 157 -4.79 17.88 -10.58
N VAL A 158 -4.22 16.81 -11.15
CA VAL A 158 -4.68 16.19 -12.42
C VAL A 158 -5.39 14.85 -12.23
N MET A 159 -5.65 14.45 -10.97
CA MET A 159 -6.23 13.13 -10.67
C MET A 159 -7.76 13.12 -10.53
N GLY A 160 -8.40 14.28 -10.47
CA GLY A 160 -9.80 14.38 -10.08
C GLY A 160 -10.04 13.76 -8.70
N ASP A 161 -11.08 12.93 -8.59
CA ASP A 161 -11.47 12.29 -7.33
C ASP A 161 -10.73 10.97 -7.03
N ALA A 162 -9.75 10.59 -7.86
CA ALA A 162 -8.99 9.37 -7.62
C ALA A 162 -8.13 9.46 -6.35
N HIS A 163 -7.98 8.31 -5.68
CA HIS A 163 -7.17 8.20 -4.47
C HIS A 163 -5.68 8.21 -4.80
N LEU A 164 -4.92 9.07 -4.12
CA LEU A 164 -3.48 9.18 -4.25
C LEU A 164 -2.77 8.40 -3.15
N LYS A 165 -1.94 7.44 -3.54
CA LYS A 165 -0.99 6.77 -2.65
C LYS A 165 0.42 7.26 -2.98
N VAL A 166 1.08 7.90 -2.02
CA VAL A 166 2.46 8.37 -2.20
C VAL A 166 3.42 7.32 -1.62
N ILE A 167 4.26 6.75 -2.48
CA ILE A 167 5.35 5.86 -2.12
C ILE A 167 6.53 6.71 -1.65
N LEU A 168 6.92 6.50 -0.39
CA LEU A 168 8.07 7.20 0.21
C LEU A 168 9.41 6.58 -0.18
N GLU A 169 9.38 5.33 -0.64
CA GLU A 169 10.58 4.49 -0.78
C GLU A 169 11.40 4.42 0.51
N SER A 170 10.70 4.12 1.62
CA SER A 170 11.20 4.22 2.99
C SER A 170 12.47 3.42 3.26
N GLY A 171 12.73 2.35 2.51
CA GLY A 171 13.97 1.57 2.64
C GLY A 171 15.23 2.27 2.14
N THR A 172 15.08 3.39 1.42
CA THR A 172 16.19 4.26 1.01
C THR A 172 16.41 5.44 1.96
N LEU A 173 15.45 5.70 2.85
CA LEU A 173 15.53 6.79 3.82
C LEU A 173 16.34 6.33 5.05
N PRO A 174 17.46 6.98 5.39
CA PRO A 174 18.42 6.41 6.31
C PRO A 174 17.99 6.47 7.78
N LYS A 175 17.10 7.41 8.15
CA LYS A 175 16.66 7.61 9.54
C LYS A 175 15.15 7.59 9.67
N ALA A 176 14.66 7.25 10.85
CA ALA A 176 13.24 7.38 11.19
C ALA A 176 12.74 8.83 11.05
N GLU A 177 13.59 9.82 11.32
CA GLU A 177 13.26 11.23 11.11
C GLU A 177 13.00 11.57 9.63
N ASP A 178 13.73 10.94 8.71
CA ASP A 178 13.53 11.11 7.27
C ASP A 178 12.19 10.47 6.83
N VAL A 179 11.91 9.25 7.31
CA VAL A 179 10.62 8.57 7.05
C VAL A 179 9.45 9.39 7.61
N TRP A 180 9.60 9.94 8.81
CA TRP A 180 8.61 10.84 9.42
C TRP A 180 8.37 12.08 8.56
N THR A 181 9.45 12.76 8.16
CA THR A 181 9.41 13.98 7.36
C THR A 181 8.74 13.74 6.01
N ALA A 182 9.12 12.66 5.31
CA ALA A 182 8.51 12.24 4.06
C ALA A 182 7.01 11.93 4.21
N SER A 183 6.63 11.29 5.31
CA SER A 183 5.23 10.99 5.65
C SER A 183 4.43 12.28 5.82
N VAL A 184 4.93 13.22 6.62
CA VAL A 184 4.26 14.50 6.90
C VAL A 184 4.09 15.33 5.63
N ILE A 185 5.15 15.46 4.81
CA ILE A 185 5.08 16.18 3.54
C ILE A 185 4.02 15.54 2.64
N SER A 186 4.06 14.23 2.46
CA SER A 186 3.09 13.54 1.59
C SER A 186 1.65 13.79 2.03
N MET A 187 1.36 13.72 3.33
CA MET A 187 0.03 13.98 3.88
C MET A 187 -0.40 15.44 3.74
N GLU A 188 0.47 16.41 4.03
CA GLU A 188 0.17 17.84 3.89
C GLU A 188 -0.13 18.24 2.44
N TYR A 189 0.50 17.59 1.46
CA TYR A 189 0.37 17.91 0.04
C TYR A 189 -0.67 17.07 -0.73
N GLY A 190 -1.46 16.25 -0.02
CA GLY A 190 -2.69 15.67 -0.56
C GLY A 190 -2.68 14.16 -0.79
N ALA A 191 -1.75 13.43 -0.18
CA ALA A 191 -1.81 11.97 -0.16
C ALA A 191 -3.07 11.49 0.59
N ASP A 192 -3.79 10.53 0.01
CA ASP A 192 -4.88 9.79 0.69
C ASP A 192 -4.31 8.57 1.43
N PHE A 193 -3.21 8.01 0.92
CA PHE A 193 -2.40 6.98 1.55
C PHE A 193 -0.93 7.34 1.49
N ILE A 194 -0.18 6.96 2.51
CA ILE A 194 1.29 6.83 2.42
C ILE A 194 1.68 5.36 2.32
N LYS A 195 2.56 5.07 1.36
CA LYS A 195 3.02 3.72 0.99
C LYS A 195 4.51 3.59 1.24
N THR A 196 4.94 2.46 1.80
CA THR A 196 6.35 2.28 2.19
C THR A 196 7.26 2.30 0.97
N SER A 197 7.04 1.40 0.01
CA SER A 197 8.06 1.08 -1.01
C SER A 197 7.46 0.73 -2.37
N THR A 198 8.27 0.81 -3.42
CA THR A 198 7.88 0.37 -4.77
C THR A 198 7.81 -1.15 -4.88
N GLY A 199 8.54 -1.86 -4.01
CA GLY A 199 8.78 -3.30 -4.13
C GLY A 199 9.82 -3.65 -5.20
N LYS A 200 10.48 -2.65 -5.81
CA LYS A 200 11.53 -2.83 -6.82
C LYS A 200 12.95 -2.69 -6.24
N GLN A 201 13.07 -2.20 -5.01
CA GLN A 201 14.33 -2.06 -4.28
C GLN A 201 14.29 -2.81 -2.95
N GLN A 202 15.47 -3.11 -2.41
CA GLN A 202 15.64 -3.71 -1.08
C GLN A 202 16.59 -2.85 -0.24
N PRO A 203 16.33 -2.64 1.07
CA PRO A 203 15.14 -3.13 1.79
C PRO A 203 13.85 -2.43 1.30
N ALA A 204 12.72 -3.16 1.30
CA ALA A 204 11.41 -2.62 0.95
C ALA A 204 10.66 -2.15 2.22
N ALA A 205 9.49 -2.71 2.52
CA ALA A 205 8.79 -2.43 3.76
C ALA A 205 9.55 -3.02 4.95
N THR A 206 9.80 -2.19 5.97
CA THR A 206 10.34 -2.61 7.27
C THR A 206 9.36 -2.24 8.38
N PHE A 207 9.41 -2.95 9.51
CA PHE A 207 8.52 -2.66 10.64
C PHE A 207 8.88 -1.32 11.31
N GLU A 208 10.14 -0.91 11.25
CA GLU A 208 10.65 0.37 11.73
C GLU A 208 10.07 1.54 10.92
N ALA A 209 10.08 1.42 9.59
CA ALA A 209 9.45 2.40 8.71
C ALA A 209 7.94 2.44 8.95
N ALA A 210 7.30 1.27 9.06
CA ALA A 210 5.86 1.17 9.31
C ALA A 210 5.44 1.82 10.63
N TYR A 211 6.14 1.53 11.73
CA TYR A 211 5.90 2.14 13.03
C TYR A 211 6.02 3.67 12.95
N THR A 212 7.05 4.16 12.26
CA THR A 212 7.29 5.59 12.08
C THR A 212 6.18 6.26 11.26
N MET A 213 5.82 5.68 10.12
CA MET A 213 4.75 6.17 9.24
C MET A 213 3.39 6.18 9.95
N LEU A 214 3.05 5.12 10.68
CA LEU A 214 1.81 5.03 11.44
C LEU A 214 1.75 6.05 12.57
N THR A 215 2.87 6.29 13.25
CA THR A 215 2.96 7.34 14.26
C THR A 215 2.74 8.73 13.63
N ALA A 216 3.32 8.97 12.44
CA ALA A 216 3.09 10.20 11.70
C ALA A 216 1.62 10.37 11.29
N ILE A 217 0.97 9.31 10.79
CA ILE A 217 -0.47 9.29 10.48
C ILE A 217 -1.30 9.63 11.71
N LYS A 218 -0.99 9.03 12.86
CA LYS A 218 -1.69 9.28 14.13
C LYS A 218 -1.56 10.74 14.56
N ALA A 219 -0.34 11.29 14.55
CA ALA A 219 -0.10 12.70 14.86
C ALA A 219 -0.80 13.65 13.87
N TYR A 220 -0.83 13.30 12.58
CA TYR A 220 -1.54 14.03 11.55
C TYR A 220 -3.04 14.09 11.81
N PHE A 221 -3.64 12.93 12.11
CA PHE A 221 -5.05 12.82 12.46
C PHE A 221 -5.39 13.61 13.73
N GLU A 222 -4.60 13.50 14.79
CA GLU A 222 -4.85 14.22 16.05
C GLU A 222 -4.83 15.74 15.87
N LYS A 223 -4.02 16.24 14.93
CA LYS A 223 -3.91 17.67 14.66
C LYS A 223 -4.95 18.19 13.67
N THR A 224 -5.33 17.39 12.68
CA THR A 224 -6.12 17.85 11.52
C THR A 224 -7.52 17.25 11.43
N GLY A 225 -7.78 16.15 12.13
CA GLY A 225 -8.99 15.33 12.00
C GLY A 225 -9.07 14.51 10.71
N LYS A 226 -8.08 14.59 9.82
CA LYS A 226 -8.07 13.85 8.55
C LYS A 226 -7.47 12.46 8.73
N LYS A 227 -8.21 11.42 8.31
CA LYS A 227 -7.72 10.05 8.30
C LYS A 227 -6.92 9.81 7.01
N ILE A 228 -5.68 9.35 7.17
CA ILE A 228 -4.80 8.97 6.07
C ILE A 228 -4.57 7.46 6.13
N GLY A 229 -4.62 6.79 4.98
CA GLY A 229 -4.39 5.37 4.89
C GLY A 229 -2.90 4.98 4.93
N PHE A 230 -2.63 3.75 5.37
CA PHE A 230 -1.30 3.15 5.41
C PHE A 230 -1.21 1.96 4.45
N LYS A 231 -0.16 1.90 3.62
CA LYS A 231 0.09 0.79 2.70
C LYS A 231 1.54 0.28 2.78
N PRO A 232 1.85 -0.74 3.59
CA PRO A 232 3.12 -1.43 3.50
C PRO A 232 3.15 -2.26 2.21
N ALA A 233 4.27 -2.23 1.50
CA ALA A 233 4.44 -2.90 0.22
C ALA A 233 5.88 -3.38 0.00
N GLY A 234 6.00 -4.56 -0.62
CA GLY A 234 7.28 -5.21 -0.89
C GLY A 234 7.78 -6.06 0.29
N GLY A 235 8.13 -7.32 0.03
CA GLY A 235 8.63 -8.26 1.04
C GLY A 235 7.55 -8.98 1.87
N ILE A 236 6.31 -8.48 1.88
CA ILE A 236 5.19 -9.09 2.63
C ILE A 236 4.68 -10.30 1.86
N SER A 237 4.99 -11.50 2.36
CA SER A 237 4.60 -12.73 1.68
C SER A 237 3.84 -13.69 2.57
N THR A 238 3.96 -13.62 3.89
CA THR A 238 3.31 -14.57 4.80
C THR A 238 2.20 -13.91 5.62
N ALA A 239 1.26 -14.73 6.13
CA ALA A 239 0.27 -14.26 7.10
C ALA A 239 0.93 -13.70 8.36
N ASP A 240 2.06 -14.30 8.79
CA ASP A 240 2.81 -13.85 9.96
C ASP A 240 3.32 -12.41 9.77
N ASP A 241 3.91 -12.08 8.61
CA ASP A 241 4.33 -10.71 8.30
C ASP A 241 3.14 -9.74 8.30
N ALA A 242 2.04 -10.12 7.64
CA ALA A 242 0.84 -9.30 7.51
C ALA A 242 0.17 -9.02 8.86
N LEU A 243 0.18 -10.00 9.77
CA LEU A 243 -0.35 -9.87 11.12
C LEU A 243 0.45 -8.88 11.97
N VAL A 244 1.77 -8.78 11.78
CA VAL A 244 2.57 -7.75 12.47
C VAL A 244 2.13 -6.35 12.02
N TYR A 245 1.95 -6.12 10.72
CA TYR A 245 1.43 -4.83 10.21
C TYR A 245 0.02 -4.53 10.74
N TYR A 246 -0.86 -5.54 10.80
CA TYR A 246 -2.18 -5.40 11.42
C TYR A 246 -2.09 -4.96 12.88
N CYS A 247 -1.22 -5.59 13.68
CA CYS A 247 -1.01 -5.21 15.07
C CYS A 247 -0.46 -3.79 15.20
N LEU A 248 0.51 -3.40 14.36
CA LEU A 248 1.05 -2.03 14.35
C LEU A 248 -0.05 -0.99 14.07
N VAL A 249 -0.89 -1.22 13.05
CA VAL A 249 -2.02 -0.34 12.72
C VAL A 249 -2.99 -0.24 13.91
N LYS A 250 -3.39 -1.38 14.46
CA LYS A 250 -4.32 -1.47 15.59
C LYS A 250 -3.80 -0.72 16.82
N GLN A 251 -2.54 -0.93 17.17
CA GLN A 251 -1.94 -0.38 18.39
C GLN A 251 -1.71 1.14 18.28
N ILE A 252 -1.36 1.64 17.10
CA ILE A 252 -1.00 3.06 16.91
C ILE A 252 -2.19 3.92 16.48
N CYS A 253 -2.93 3.47 15.45
CA CYS A 253 -4.03 4.23 14.85
C CYS A 253 -5.41 3.80 15.39
N GLY A 254 -5.52 2.60 15.94
CA GLY A 254 -6.78 2.05 16.45
C GLY A 254 -7.54 1.20 15.44
N THR A 255 -8.62 0.57 15.91
CA THR A 255 -9.44 -0.36 15.11
C THR A 255 -10.15 0.31 13.93
N ASP A 256 -10.37 1.61 14.01
CA ASP A 256 -10.96 2.43 12.95
C ASP A 256 -10.15 2.40 11.63
N TRP A 257 -8.86 2.09 11.69
CA TRP A 257 -7.99 1.96 10.51
C TRP A 257 -7.97 0.55 9.92
N LEU A 258 -8.55 -0.44 10.60
CA LEU A 258 -8.52 -1.84 10.20
C LEU A 258 -9.62 -2.15 9.18
N ASN A 259 -9.53 -1.51 8.02
CA ASN A 259 -10.39 -1.73 6.86
C ASN A 259 -9.65 -1.38 5.57
N ASN A 260 -10.19 -1.83 4.44
CA ASN A 260 -9.60 -1.62 3.13
C ASN A 260 -9.67 -0.16 2.62
N HIS A 261 -10.20 0.81 3.36
CA HIS A 261 -10.13 2.22 3.00
C HIS A 261 -8.99 2.97 3.71
N LEU A 262 -8.40 2.38 4.75
CA LEU A 262 -7.33 3.00 5.54
C LEU A 262 -6.11 2.09 5.76
N PHE A 263 -6.21 0.81 5.40
CA PHE A 263 -5.11 -0.13 5.47
C PHE A 263 -5.08 -1.00 4.21
N ARG A 264 -3.94 -1.03 3.53
CA ARG A 264 -3.71 -1.83 2.32
C ARG A 264 -2.44 -2.64 2.43
N LEU A 265 -2.37 -3.80 1.78
CA LEU A 265 -1.18 -4.64 1.69
C LEU A 265 -0.76 -4.76 0.22
N GLY A 266 0.34 -4.11 -0.15
CA GLY A 266 0.90 -4.22 -1.50
C GLY A 266 1.65 -5.54 -1.67
N ALA A 267 0.98 -6.57 -2.19
CA ALA A 267 1.54 -7.91 -2.30
C ALA A 267 1.00 -8.68 -3.52
N SER A 268 1.77 -9.69 -3.94
CA SER A 268 1.36 -10.67 -4.94
C SER A 268 1.14 -12.05 -4.29
N ARG A 269 2.20 -12.62 -3.73
CA ARG A 269 2.20 -13.98 -3.14
C ARG A 269 1.35 -14.13 -1.88
N LEU A 270 1.13 -13.04 -1.13
CA LEU A 270 0.38 -13.08 0.14
C LEU A 270 -1.04 -13.63 -0.04
N ALA A 271 -1.70 -13.32 -1.16
CA ALA A 271 -3.07 -13.79 -1.42
C ALA A 271 -3.15 -15.32 -1.40
N ASN A 272 -2.27 -15.99 -2.15
CA ASN A 272 -2.18 -17.45 -2.20
C ASN A 272 -1.94 -18.07 -0.80
N HIS A 273 -1.06 -17.47 0.00
CA HIS A 273 -0.79 -17.94 1.36
C HIS A 273 -1.98 -17.73 2.31
N LEU A 274 -2.66 -16.58 2.25
CA LEU A 274 -3.84 -16.34 3.07
C LEU A 274 -5.00 -17.27 2.69
N ILE A 275 -5.23 -17.55 1.41
CA ILE A 275 -6.25 -18.55 1.01
C ILE A 275 -5.87 -19.91 1.60
N SER A 276 -4.59 -20.31 1.53
CA SER A 276 -4.11 -21.57 2.11
C SER A 276 -4.34 -21.66 3.62
N ASP A 277 -4.00 -20.60 4.36
CA ASP A 277 -4.11 -20.54 5.82
C ASP A 277 -5.59 -20.48 6.25
N ILE A 278 -6.45 -19.74 5.54
CA ILE A 278 -7.90 -19.70 5.82
C ILE A 278 -8.54 -21.06 5.52
N ALA A 279 -8.17 -21.71 4.41
CA ALA A 279 -8.66 -23.03 4.05
C ALA A 279 -8.26 -24.09 5.07
N GLU A 280 -7.05 -24.02 5.63
CA GLU A 280 -6.61 -24.90 6.72
C GLU A 280 -7.49 -24.73 7.96
N LEU A 281 -7.81 -23.49 8.34
CA LEU A 281 -8.68 -23.21 9.48
C LEU A 281 -10.13 -23.67 9.25
N GLU A 282 -10.63 -23.65 8.01
CA GLU A 282 -11.99 -24.14 7.71
C GLU A 282 -12.06 -25.66 7.57
N ASN A 283 -11.06 -26.29 6.96
CA ASN A 283 -11.12 -27.70 6.56
C ASN A 283 -10.28 -28.64 7.44
N GLY A 284 -9.45 -28.12 8.33
CA GLY A 284 -8.59 -28.91 9.22
C GLY A 284 -7.37 -29.56 8.57
N PHE A 285 -7.07 -29.23 7.30
CA PHE A 285 -5.86 -29.68 6.60
C PHE A 285 -5.30 -28.59 5.68
N ARG A 286 -3.99 -28.36 5.74
CA ARG A 286 -3.30 -27.39 4.88
C ARG A 286 -2.94 -27.97 3.53
N LYS A 287 -3.43 -27.34 2.46
CA LYS A 287 -2.91 -27.52 1.09
C LYS A 287 -2.40 -26.18 0.59
N GLU A 288 -1.18 -26.15 0.07
CA GLU A 288 -0.65 -24.96 -0.58
C GLU A 288 -1.48 -24.63 -1.83
N ILE A 289 -2.03 -23.42 -1.87
CA ILE A 289 -2.81 -22.89 -3.00
C ILE A 289 -1.91 -22.00 -3.84
N LYS A 290 -1.92 -22.23 -5.16
CA LYS A 290 -1.20 -21.44 -6.17
C LYS A 290 -2.20 -21.00 -7.23
N TYR A 291 -3.00 -20.01 -6.90
CA TYR A 291 -4.09 -19.55 -7.75
C TYR A 291 -3.67 -18.36 -8.61
N PHE A 292 -3.17 -17.30 -7.96
CA PHE A 292 -2.63 -16.12 -8.64
C PHE A 292 -1.24 -16.37 -9.18
#